data_AF-A0A413IK00-F1
#
_entry.id   AF-A0A413IK00-F1
#
_cell.length_a   1.000
_cell.length_b   1.000
_cell.length_c   1.000
_cell.angle_alpha   90.00
_cell.angle_beta   90.00
_cell.angle_gamma   90.00
#
_symmetry.space_group_name_H-M   'P 1'
#
loop_
_entity.id
_entity.type
_entity.pdbx_description
1 polymer ?
#
loop_
_entity_poly.entity_id
_entity_poly.type
_entity_poly.pdbx_seq_one_letter_code
_entity_poly.pdbx_strand_id
1 'polypeptide(L)'
;MKKKEVEFAGRTYSCRVVKSNEGEELLIGSTGLLDALQPGSFDSENEGFASKEAEKLYDEIFFFTDAGSLELPDDELVEMLKEDNPEWFE
;
A
#
# COMPACT_ATOMS: atom_id res chain seq x y z
N MET A 1 -5.86 -15.45 0.53
CA MET A 1 -6.27 -14.04 0.45
C MET A 1 -6.52 -13.45 1.83
N LYS A 2 -5.54 -12.73 2.39
CA LYS A 2 -5.71 -11.96 3.63
C LYS A 2 -6.01 -10.50 3.25
N LYS A 3 -7.20 -10.02 3.62
CA LYS A 3 -7.61 -8.62 3.47
C LYS A 3 -7.39 -7.90 4.79
N LYS A 4 -6.95 -6.65 4.72
CA LYS A 4 -6.81 -5.75 5.88
C LYS A 4 -7.46 -4.42 5.53
N GLU A 5 -8.03 -3.77 6.53
CA GLU A 5 -8.58 -2.44 6.39
C GLU A 5 -7.73 -1.46 7.19
N VAL A 6 -7.46 -0.30 6.60
CA VAL A 6 -6.74 0.80 7.25
C VAL A 6 -7.70 1.97 7.34
N GLU A 7 -7.86 2.53 8.54
CA GLU A 7 -8.64 3.75 8.74
C GLU A 7 -7.73 4.96 8.73
N PHE A 8 -8.07 5.95 7.92
CA PHE A 8 -7.36 7.22 7.89
C PHE A 8 -8.34 8.36 7.58
N ALA A 9 -8.24 9.46 8.33
CA ALA A 9 -9.10 10.64 8.18
C ALA A 9 -10.63 10.33 8.16
N GLY A 10 -11.06 9.33 8.93
CA GLY A 10 -12.48 8.91 9.01
C GLY A 10 -12.98 8.12 7.81
N ARG A 11 -12.08 7.61 6.95
CA ARG A 11 -12.38 6.72 5.83
C ARG A 11 -11.63 5.41 5.99
N THR A 12 -12.24 4.33 5.54
CA THR A 12 -11.65 2.99 5.53
C THR A 12 -11.14 2.66 4.14
N TYR A 13 -9.91 2.18 4.07
CA TYR A 13 -9.23 1.82 2.84
C TYR A 13 -8.89 0.34 2.83
N SER A 14 -9.25 -0.34 1.74
CA SER A 14 -8.92 -1.75 1.54
C SER A 14 -7.43 -1.90 1.25
N CYS A 15 -6.83 -2.88 1.91
CA CYS A 15 -5.44 -3.30 1.75
C CYS A 15 -5.38 -4.83 1.66
N ARG A 16 -4.27 -5.35 1.14
CA ARG A 16 -3.99 -6.79 1.05
C ARG A 16 -2.70 -7.10 1.78
N VAL A 17 -2.64 -8.28 2.38
CA VAL A 17 -1.40 -8.80 2.95
C VAL A 17 -0.93 -9.95 2.09
N VAL A 18 0.28 -9.83 1.57
CA VAL A 18 1.00 -10.88 0.83
C VAL A 18 2.24 -11.30 1.61
N LYS A 19 2.86 -12.41 1.21
CA LYS A 19 4.11 -12.87 1.81
C LYS A 19 5.27 -12.70 0.85
N SER A 20 6.39 -12.20 1.34
CA SER A 20 7.65 -12.22 0.61
C SER A 20 8.20 -13.64 0.46
N ASN A 21 9.24 -13.81 -0.35
CA ASN A 21 10.02 -15.03 -0.46
C ASN A 21 10.64 -15.50 0.87
N GLU A 22 11.00 -14.57 1.76
CA GLU A 22 11.49 -14.84 3.12
C GLU A 22 10.35 -15.07 4.13
N GLY A 23 9.09 -14.96 3.70
CA GLY A 23 7.90 -15.17 4.52
C GLY A 23 7.46 -13.96 5.35
N GLU A 24 8.01 -12.78 5.09
CA GLU A 24 7.60 -11.51 5.69
C GLU A 24 6.21 -11.10 5.20
N GLU A 25 5.35 -10.57 6.08
CA GLU A 25 4.03 -10.06 5.69
C GLU A 25 4.13 -8.64 5.16
N LEU A 26 3.92 -8.48 3.85
CA LEU A 26 3.96 -7.18 3.17
C LEU A 26 2.54 -6.64 2.99
N LEU A 27 2.32 -5.38 3.41
CA LEU A 27 1.03 -4.71 3.29
C LEU A 27 0.95 -3.93 1.98
N ILE A 28 -0.05 -4.25 1.17
CA ILE A 28 -0.31 -3.61 -0.13
C ILE A 28 -1.53 -2.69 0.03
N GLY A 29 -1.33 -1.39 -0.17
CA GLY A 29 -2.34 -0.36 -0.07
C GLY A 29 -3.02 -0.05 -1.40
N SER A 30 -4.17 0.61 -1.34
CA SER A 30 -4.81 1.17 -2.54
C SER A 30 -4.24 2.55 -2.89
N THR A 31 -4.22 2.91 -4.17
CA THR A 31 -3.85 4.28 -4.59
C THR A 31 -4.78 5.35 -4.00
N GLY A 32 -6.05 5.01 -3.71
CA GLY A 32 -6.94 5.91 -2.98
C GLY A 32 -6.49 6.18 -1.53
N LEU A 33 -5.80 5.24 -0.89
CA LEU A 33 -5.12 5.46 0.39
C LEU A 33 -3.92 6.38 0.19
N LEU A 34 -3.08 6.13 -0.83
CA LEU A 34 -1.95 7.01 -1.16
C LEU A 34 -2.39 8.46 -1.37
N ASP A 35 -3.44 8.71 -2.15
CA ASP A 35 -3.99 10.05 -2.39
C ASP A 35 -4.44 10.74 -1.10
N ALA A 36 -4.94 9.96 -0.13
CA ALA A 36 -5.36 10.49 1.16
C ALA A 36 -4.17 10.74 2.09
N LEU A 37 -3.16 9.87 2.05
CA LEU A 37 -1.93 10.02 2.82
C LEU A 37 -1.09 11.19 2.30
N GLN A 38 -1.07 11.41 0.98
CA GLN A 38 -0.30 12.46 0.30
C GLN A 38 -1.18 13.33 -0.63
N PRO A 39 -2.10 14.14 -0.07
CA PRO A 39 -2.98 14.99 -0.87
C PRO A 39 -2.29 16.24 -1.43
N GLY A 40 -1.06 16.53 -1.00
CA GLY A 40 -0.34 17.78 -1.28
C GLY A 40 0.60 17.71 -2.49
N SER A 41 0.90 18.88 -3.05
CA SER A 41 2.04 19.08 -3.97
C SER A 41 3.36 18.97 -3.20
N PHE A 42 4.41 18.52 -3.90
CA PHE A 42 5.77 18.27 -3.40
C PHE A 42 6.43 19.50 -2.70
N ASP A 43 5.85 20.70 -2.82
CA ASP A 43 6.35 21.97 -2.28
C ASP A 43 5.91 22.29 -0.83
N SER A 44 5.28 21.37 -0.10
CA SER A 44 4.81 21.62 1.27
C SER A 44 5.80 21.16 2.35
N GLU A 45 5.80 21.82 3.53
CA GLU A 45 6.69 21.52 4.66
C GLU A 45 6.57 20.07 5.20
N ASN A 46 5.50 19.35 4.85
CA ASN A 46 5.31 17.94 5.18
C ASN A 46 5.46 17.02 3.95
N GLU A 47 6.26 17.42 2.95
CA GLU A 47 6.56 16.67 1.72
C GLU A 47 5.30 16.16 0.96
N GLY A 48 4.17 16.84 1.11
CA GLY A 48 2.90 16.43 0.50
C GLY A 48 2.05 15.48 1.35
N PHE A 49 2.53 14.99 2.50
CA PHE A 49 1.73 14.18 3.44
C PHE A 49 0.63 14.99 4.15
N ALA A 50 -0.53 14.38 4.37
CA ALA A 50 -1.68 14.98 5.06
C ALA A 50 -1.41 15.24 6.55
N SER A 51 -0.56 14.42 7.19
CA SER A 51 -0.22 14.52 8.61
C SER A 51 0.98 13.64 8.97
N LYS A 52 1.47 13.72 10.21
CA LYS A 52 2.46 12.77 10.75
C LYS A 52 1.93 11.35 10.94
N GLU A 53 0.61 11.20 11.06
CA GLU A 53 -0.02 9.88 11.03
C GLU A 53 0.01 9.31 9.61
N ALA A 54 -0.18 10.16 8.60
CA ALA A 54 -0.11 9.75 7.20
C ALA A 54 1.27 9.23 6.80
N GLU A 55 2.32 9.94 7.22
CA GLU A 55 3.72 9.53 7.02
C GLU A 55 3.97 8.13 7.62
N LYS A 56 3.54 7.90 8.87
CA LYS A 56 3.69 6.59 9.53
C LYS A 56 2.93 5.47 8.81
N LEU A 57 1.71 5.73 8.36
CA LEU A 57 0.93 4.74 7.61
C LEU A 57 1.55 4.44 6.26
N TYR A 58 2.15 5.44 5.60
CA TYR A 58 2.88 5.24 4.35
C TYR A 58 4.10 4.33 4.56
N ASP A 59 4.87 4.55 5.63
CA ASP A 59 6.02 3.70 5.97
C ASP A 59 5.65 2.24 6.27
N GLU A 60 4.42 1.98 6.73
CA GLU A 60 3.90 0.62 6.96
C GLU A 60 3.46 -0.10 5.66
N ILE A 61 3.22 0.64 4.58
CA ILE A 61 2.71 0.09 3.32
C ILE A 61 3.89 -0.17 2.39
N PHE A 62 4.04 -1.43 2.01
CA PHE A 62 5.11 -1.88 1.11
C PHE A 62 4.91 -1.37 -0.32
N PHE A 63 3.68 -1.42 -0.84
CA PHE A 63 3.39 -1.03 -2.21
C PHE A 63 1.96 -0.52 -2.35
N PHE A 64 1.72 0.37 -3.31
CA PHE A 64 0.39 0.90 -3.62
C PHE A 64 -0.04 0.49 -5.04
N THR A 65 -1.25 -0.04 -5.16
CA THR A 65 -1.85 -0.40 -6.46
C THR A 65 -3.31 0.03 -6.52
N ASP A 66 -3.95 -0.05 -7.69
CA ASP A 66 -5.36 0.29 -7.81
C ASP A 66 -6.27 -0.71 -7.06
N ALA A 67 -7.49 -0.28 -6.74
CA ALA A 67 -8.43 -1.10 -5.98
C ALA A 67 -8.85 -2.38 -6.71
N GLY A 68 -8.81 -2.42 -8.05
CA GLY A 68 -9.10 -3.61 -8.83
C GLY A 68 -8.01 -4.66 -8.67
N SER A 69 -6.75 -4.23 -8.70
CA SER A 69 -5.58 -5.09 -8.49
C SER A 69 -5.56 -5.74 -7.11
N LEU A 70 -6.07 -5.07 -6.07
CA LEU A 70 -6.20 -5.67 -4.73
C LEU A 70 -7.21 -6.84 -4.66
N GLU A 71 -8.15 -6.92 -5.60
CA GLU A 71 -9.13 -8.00 -5.68
C GLU A 71 -8.61 -9.22 -6.45
N LEU A 72 -7.42 -9.13 -7.06
CA LEU A 72 -6.77 -10.26 -7.73
C LEU A 72 -6.43 -11.38 -6.73
N PRO A 73 -6.43 -12.64 -7.20
CA PRO A 73 -5.85 -13.79 -6.50
C PRO A 73 -4.43 -13.49 -6.00
N ASP A 74 -4.00 -14.18 -4.92
CA ASP A 74 -2.68 -13.92 -4.32
C ASP A 74 -1.54 -14.18 -5.31
N ASP A 75 -1.67 -15.18 -6.19
CA ASP A 75 -0.72 -15.51 -7.25
C ASP A 75 -0.62 -14.42 -8.32
N GLU A 76 -1.74 -13.96 -8.88
CA GLU A 76 -1.76 -12.87 -9.86
C GLU A 76 -1.26 -11.54 -9.27
N LEU A 77 -1.63 -11.24 -8.02
CA LEU A 77 -1.15 -10.04 -7.33
C LEU A 77 0.37 -10.12 -7.07
N VAL A 78 0.89 -11.27 -6.67
CA VAL A 78 2.34 -11.45 -6.46
C VAL A 78 3.10 -11.36 -7.78
N GLU A 79 2.58 -11.90 -8.89
CA GLU A 79 3.20 -11.73 -10.20
C GLU A 79 3.31 -10.26 -10.60
N MET A 80 2.26 -9.47 -10.41
CA MET A 80 2.29 -8.02 -10.62
C MET A 80 3.34 -7.33 -9.73
N LEU A 81 3.35 -7.63 -8.43
CA LEU A 81 4.30 -7.02 -7.49
C LEU A 81 5.75 -7.38 -7.81
N LYS A 82 5.99 -8.57 -8.37
CA LYS A 82 7.30 -9.07 -8.79
C LYS A 82 7.87 -8.32 -9.99
N GLU A 83 7.04 -7.73 -10.84
CA GLU A 83 7.52 -6.91 -11.98
C GLU A 83 8.31 -5.69 -11.49
N ASP A 84 7.84 -5.04 -10.42
CA ASP A 84 8.50 -3.87 -9.83
C ASP A 84 9.46 -4.22 -8.68
N ASN A 85 9.22 -5.32 -7.97
CA ASN A 85 9.94 -5.69 -6.74
C ASN A 85 10.43 -7.15 -6.76
N PRO A 86 11.23 -7.58 -7.76
CA PRO A 86 11.56 -8.99 -7.95
C PRO A 86 12.26 -9.62 -6.73
N GLU A 87 13.16 -8.88 -6.09
CA GLU A 87 13.95 -9.35 -4.94
C GLU A 87 13.11 -9.78 -3.73
N TRP A 88 11.88 -9.27 -3.61
CA TRP A 88 10.95 -9.61 -2.53
C TRP A 88 10.11 -10.86 -2.80
N PHE A 89 10.07 -11.34 -4.06
CA PHE A 89 9.18 -12.43 -4.50
C PHE A 89 9.87 -13.51 -5.34
N GLU A 90 11.20 -13.48 -5.47
CA GLU A 90 12.02 -14.52 -6.14
C GLU A 90 12.38 -15.71 -5.25
#